data_AF-A0A961AHF7-F1
#
_entry.id   AF-A0A961AHF7-F1
#
_cell.length_a   1.000
_cell.length_b   1.000
_cell.length_c   1.000
_cell.angle_alpha   90.00
_cell.angle_beta   90.00
_cell.angle_gamma   90.00
#
_symmetry.space_group_name_H-M   'P 1'
#
loop_
_entity.id
_entity.type
_entity.pdbx_description
1 polymer ?
#
loop_
_entity_poly.entity_id
_entity_poly.type
_entity_poly.pdbx_seq_one_letter_code
_entity_poly.pdbx_strand_id
1 'polypeptide(L)'
;MNESSLPSAPICSACQKLPATCFVTSIMNGKSTNLALCSICFQEQSPSIGIKLPDLLTAQCDYCGGTPAGASLRWSGMQSASDDEYAFACLACSRVKAEEIERYSAELKAAGAFPSSREAMDQFMIEVERRVRIRVMREKSGSS
;
A
#
# COMPACT_ATOMS: atom_id res chain seq x y z
N MET A 1 38.97 6.34 2.43
CA MET A 1 37.78 6.70 1.64
C MET A 1 37.13 5.38 1.27
N ASN A 2 36.11 4.95 2.00
CA ASN A 2 35.43 3.68 1.74
C ASN A 2 34.20 3.97 0.89
N GLU A 3 34.31 3.72 -0.41
CA GLU A 3 33.15 3.57 -1.28
C GLU A 3 32.42 2.30 -0.86
N SER A 4 31.38 2.49 -0.05
CA SER A 4 30.38 1.46 0.24
C SER A 4 29.79 0.98 -1.09
N SER A 5 30.22 -0.20 -1.53
CA SER A 5 29.70 -0.89 -2.70
C SER A 5 28.22 -1.20 -2.47
N LEU A 6 27.35 -0.28 -2.90
CA LEU A 6 25.92 -0.59 -3.07
C LEU A 6 25.83 -1.78 -4.01
N PRO A 7 25.04 -2.83 -3.69
CA PRO A 7 24.83 -3.93 -4.61
C PRO A 7 24.32 -3.35 -5.94
N SER A 8 24.99 -3.71 -7.04
CA SER A 8 24.61 -3.28 -8.39
C SER A 8 23.11 -3.48 -8.57
N ALA A 9 22.39 -2.41 -8.91
CA ALA A 9 20.93 -2.46 -9.09
C ALA A 9 20.58 -3.63 -10.02
N PRO A 10 19.64 -4.52 -9.63
CA PRO A 10 19.33 -5.71 -10.40
C PRO A 10 18.85 -5.33 -11.81
N ILE A 11 19.14 -6.18 -12.79
CA ILE A 11 18.72 -5.98 -14.17
C ILE A 11 17.22 -6.30 -14.31
N CYS A 12 16.55 -5.58 -15.21
CA CYS A 12 15.13 -5.79 -15.53
C CYS A 12 14.83 -7.26 -15.86
N SER A 13 13.92 -7.87 -15.11
CA SER A 13 13.51 -9.27 -15.26
C SER A 13 12.82 -9.56 -16.59
N ALA A 14 12.21 -8.55 -17.21
CA ALA A 14 11.48 -8.69 -18.47
C ALA A 14 12.38 -8.57 -19.72
N CYS A 15 13.14 -7.48 -19.86
CA CYS A 15 13.96 -7.25 -21.05
C CYS A 15 15.42 -7.68 -20.90
N GLN A 16 15.91 -7.88 -19.66
CA GLN A 16 17.29 -8.26 -19.35
C GLN A 16 18.36 -7.27 -19.90
N LYS A 17 17.97 -6.04 -20.25
CA LYS A 17 18.83 -5.05 -20.94
C LYS A 17 19.14 -3.79 -20.13
N LEU A 18 18.21 -3.37 -19.27
CA LEU A 18 18.29 -2.12 -18.52
C LEU A 18 18.29 -2.39 -17.01
N PRO A 19 18.92 -1.53 -16.19
CA PRO A 19 18.76 -1.58 -14.74
C PRO A 19 17.28 -1.50 -14.35
N ALA A 20 16.88 -2.29 -13.36
CA ALA A 20 15.56 -2.20 -12.77
C ALA A 20 15.46 -0.92 -11.93
N THR A 21 14.36 -0.20 -12.14
CA THR A 21 14.02 1.03 -11.42
C THR A 21 12.72 0.88 -10.63
N CYS A 22 11.96 -0.18 -10.92
CA CYS A 22 10.66 -0.46 -10.35
C CYS A 22 10.67 -1.87 -9.76
N PHE A 23 10.32 -1.98 -8.47
CA PHE A 23 10.28 -3.24 -7.74
C PHE A 23 8.84 -3.54 -7.38
N VAL A 24 8.30 -4.61 -7.94
CA VAL A 24 6.90 -5.00 -7.81
C VAL A 24 6.84 -6.34 -7.12
N THR A 25 6.09 -6.41 -6.03
CA THR A 25 5.70 -7.69 -5.43
C THR A 25 4.23 -7.92 -5.76
N SER A 26 3.96 -8.92 -6.59
CA SER A 26 2.60 -9.36 -6.92
C SER A 26 2.27 -10.60 -6.11
N ILE A 27 1.17 -10.56 -5.35
CA ILE A 27 0.67 -11.70 -4.60
C ILE A 27 -0.64 -12.14 -5.24
N MET A 28 -0.61 -13.25 -5.98
CA MET A 28 -1.78 -13.82 -6.65
C MET A 28 -2.00 -15.26 -6.19
N ASN A 29 -3.22 -15.61 -5.77
CA ASN A 29 -3.59 -16.95 -5.30
C ASN A 29 -2.62 -17.50 -4.23
N GLY A 30 -2.20 -16.64 -3.29
CA GLY A 30 -1.28 -17.00 -2.21
C GLY A 30 0.18 -17.19 -2.64
N LYS A 31 0.52 -16.98 -3.91
CA LYS A 31 1.91 -16.99 -4.41
C LYS A 31 2.43 -15.58 -4.56
N SER A 32 3.57 -15.31 -3.93
CA SER A 32 4.29 -14.04 -4.07
C SER A 32 5.32 -14.13 -5.19
N THR A 33 5.24 -13.21 -6.14
CA THR A 33 6.20 -13.05 -7.24
C THR A 33 6.84 -11.67 -7.14
N ASN A 34 8.17 -11.62 -7.06
CA ASN A 34 8.93 -10.38 -7.07
C ASN A 34 9.44 -10.12 -8.49
N LEU A 35 9.10 -8.96 -9.04
CA LEU A 35 9.53 -8.48 -10.35
C LEU A 35 10.39 -7.22 -10.17
N ALA A 36 11.57 -7.22 -10.76
CA ALA A 36 12.43 -6.05 -10.83
C ALA A 36 12.40 -5.58 -12.28
N LEU A 37 11.72 -4.47 -12.58
CA LEU A 37 11.47 -4.01 -13.94
C LEU A 37 12.14 -2.66 -14.19
N CYS A 38 12.61 -2.42 -15.42
CA CYS A 38 12.94 -1.07 -15.86
C CYS A 38 11.63 -0.28 -16.11
N SER A 39 11.72 1.05 -16.13
CA SER A 39 10.57 1.93 -16.33
C SER A 39 9.73 1.58 -17.57
N ILE A 40 10.38 1.18 -18.68
CA ILE A 40 9.71 0.83 -19.94
C ILE A 40 8.93 -0.49 -19.78
N CYS A 41 9.59 -1.56 -19.32
CA CYS A 41 8.91 -2.85 -19.15
C CYS A 41 7.85 -2.83 -18.04
N PHE A 42 8.04 -1.96 -17.04
CA PHE A 42 7.03 -1.72 -16.03
C PHE A 42 5.78 -1.04 -16.63
N GLN A 43 5.95 -0.10 -17.57
CA GLN A 43 4.85 0.50 -18.34
C GLN A 43 4.10 -0.50 -19.20
N GLU A 44 4.80 -1.39 -19.88
CA GLU A 44 4.18 -2.40 -20.73
C GLU A 44 3.43 -3.47 -19.93
N GLN A 45 3.91 -3.81 -18.73
CA GLN A 45 3.27 -4.82 -17.86
C GLN A 45 2.26 -4.25 -16.86
N SER A 46 2.19 -2.92 -16.73
CA SER A 46 1.24 -2.23 -15.84
C SER A 46 -0.23 -2.67 -16.04
N PRO A 47 -0.74 -2.86 -17.27
CA PRO A 47 -2.10 -3.35 -17.50
C PRO A 47 -2.33 -4.80 -17.02
N SER A 48 -1.33 -5.67 -17.14
CA SER A 48 -1.42 -7.07 -16.73
C SER A 48 -1.15 -7.30 -15.24
N ILE A 49 -0.47 -6.36 -14.58
CA ILE A 49 -0.27 -6.32 -13.12
C ILE A 49 -1.45 -5.60 -12.43
N GLY A 50 -2.33 -4.96 -13.21
CA GLY A 50 -3.54 -4.28 -12.72
C GLY A 50 -3.28 -2.91 -12.11
N ILE A 51 -2.05 -2.40 -12.12
CA ILE A 51 -1.71 -1.12 -11.51
C ILE A 51 -1.54 -0.06 -12.59
N LYS A 52 -2.33 1.02 -12.57
CA LYS A 52 -2.15 2.16 -13.47
C LYS A 52 -0.92 2.97 -13.04
N LEU A 53 0.08 3.03 -13.92
CA LEU A 53 1.39 3.66 -13.66
C LEU A 53 1.37 5.17 -13.34
N PRO A 54 0.51 5.99 -13.98
CA PRO A 54 0.45 7.42 -13.67
C PRO A 54 0.07 7.68 -12.22
N ASP A 55 -0.81 6.84 -11.67
CA ASP A 55 -1.28 6.94 -10.29
C ASP A 55 -0.13 6.65 -9.33
N LEU A 56 0.70 5.62 -9.57
CA LEU A 56 1.88 5.33 -8.74
C LEU A 56 2.93 6.46 -8.70
N LEU A 57 3.20 7.09 -9.85
CA LEU A 57 4.26 8.11 -9.96
C LEU A 57 3.87 9.47 -9.40
N THR A 58 2.57 9.76 -9.35
CA THR A 58 2.03 11.01 -8.80
C THR A 58 1.31 10.82 -7.46
N ALA A 59 1.17 9.57 -7.01
CA ALA A 59 0.48 9.23 -5.77
C ALA A 59 1.13 9.91 -4.58
N GLN A 60 0.25 10.36 -3.70
CA GLN A 60 0.60 10.80 -2.37
C GLN A 60 -0.03 9.83 -1.37
N CYS A 61 0.51 9.79 -0.17
CA CYS A 61 -0.09 9.02 0.90
C CYS A 61 -1.49 9.56 1.22
N ASP A 62 -2.50 8.68 1.19
CA ASP A 62 -3.92 8.98 1.43
C ASP A 62 -4.23 9.58 2.81
N TYR A 63 -3.29 9.45 3.75
CA TYR A 63 -3.40 9.95 5.12
C TYR A 63 -2.63 11.24 5.34
N CYS A 64 -1.38 11.31 4.88
CA CYS A 64 -0.47 12.40 5.23
C CYS A 64 -0.02 13.26 4.04
N GLY A 65 -0.33 12.89 2.79
CA GLY A 65 0.12 13.59 1.59
C GLY A 65 1.62 13.40 1.26
N GLY A 66 2.37 12.63 2.06
CA GLY A 66 3.79 12.35 1.81
C GLY A 66 4.02 11.29 0.73
N THR A 67 5.28 10.98 0.43
CA THR A 67 5.63 9.96 -0.57
C THR A 67 5.18 8.55 -0.12
N PRO A 68 4.38 7.83 -0.91
CA PRO A 68 3.95 6.48 -0.57
C PRO A 68 5.11 5.48 -0.66
N ALA A 69 5.07 4.45 0.18
CA ALA A 69 6.04 3.35 0.17
C ALA A 69 5.51 2.11 -0.54
N GLY A 70 4.23 2.11 -0.92
CA GLY A 70 3.55 1.04 -1.62
C GLY A 70 2.09 1.38 -1.88
N ALA A 71 1.45 0.53 -2.67
CA ALA A 71 0.02 0.57 -2.96
C ALA A 71 -0.61 -0.72 -2.44
N SER A 72 -1.83 -0.62 -1.90
CA SER A 72 -2.66 -1.77 -1.55
C SER A 72 -4.01 -1.61 -2.23
N LEU A 73 -4.65 -2.71 -2.64
CA LEU A 73 -6.04 -2.67 -3.10
C LEU A 73 -6.91 -2.06 -2.00
N ARG A 74 -7.76 -1.10 -2.37
CA ARG A 74 -8.82 -0.64 -1.47
C ARG A 74 -9.76 -1.79 -1.22
N TRP A 75 -10.11 -1.99 0.04
CA TRP A 75 -11.10 -2.97 0.43
C TRP A 75 -12.40 -2.70 -0.36
N SER A 76 -12.92 -3.72 -1.06
CA SER A 76 -13.95 -3.55 -2.10
C SER A 76 -15.27 -2.94 -1.60
N GLY A 77 -15.52 -2.90 -0.28
CA GLY A 77 -16.65 -2.21 0.34
C GLY A 77 -16.53 -0.67 0.40
N MET A 78 -15.38 -0.09 0.05
CA MET A 78 -15.13 1.36 0.05
C MET A 78 -15.06 1.97 -1.37
N GLN A 79 -15.60 1.27 -2.38
CA GLN A 79 -15.71 1.80 -3.74
C GLN A 79 -16.69 2.99 -3.76
N SER A 80 -16.19 4.21 -3.55
CA SER A 80 -16.83 5.38 -4.13
C SER A 80 -16.64 5.34 -5.64
N ALA A 81 -17.63 5.81 -6.40
CA ALA A 81 -17.76 5.70 -7.86
C ALA A 81 -16.68 6.41 -8.72
N SER A 82 -15.47 6.57 -8.21
CA SER A 82 -14.29 7.02 -8.96
C SER A 82 -13.30 5.86 -9.02
N ASP A 83 -12.86 5.53 -10.23
CA ASP A 83 -12.05 4.38 -10.71
C ASP A 83 -10.69 4.08 -10.01
N ASP A 84 -10.51 4.47 -8.75
CA ASP A 84 -9.25 4.33 -8.02
C ASP A 84 -9.30 3.08 -7.11
N GLU A 85 -8.85 1.97 -7.69
CA GLU A 85 -8.80 0.65 -7.03
C GLU A 85 -7.75 0.56 -5.90
N TYR A 86 -6.87 1.56 -5.78
CA TYR A 86 -5.70 1.52 -4.91
C TYR A 86 -5.74 2.57 -3.79
N ALA A 87 -5.25 2.18 -2.62
CA ALA A 87 -4.89 3.06 -1.52
C ALA A 87 -3.37 3.16 -1.44
N PHE A 88 -2.87 4.38 -1.36
CA PHE A 88 -1.44 4.67 -1.27
C PHE A 88 -1.11 5.13 0.14
N ALA A 89 -0.13 4.49 0.78
CA ALA A 89 0.28 4.86 2.12
C ALA A 89 1.81 4.90 2.25
N CYS A 90 2.33 5.91 2.96
CA CYS A 90 3.74 5.91 3.34
C CYS A 90 3.97 4.89 4.45
N LEU A 91 5.23 4.46 4.64
CA LEU A 91 5.58 3.43 5.61
C LEU A 91 5.10 3.77 7.03
N ALA A 92 5.21 5.04 7.44
CA ALA A 92 4.74 5.49 8.76
C ALA A 92 3.22 5.35 8.91
N CYS A 93 2.43 5.80 7.93
CA CYS A 93 0.97 5.70 8.00
C CYS A 93 0.49 4.24 7.86
N SER A 94 1.19 3.41 7.09
CA SER A 94 0.90 1.96 7.01
C SER A 94 1.11 1.26 8.35
N ARG A 95 2.13 1.65 9.12
CA ARG A 95 2.35 1.14 10.48
C ARG A 95 1.22 1.53 11.43
N VAL A 96 0.81 2.81 11.41
CA VAL A 96 -0.35 3.27 12.18
C VAL A 96 -1.59 2.47 11.81
N LYS A 97 -1.83 2.21 10.51
CA LYS A 97 -2.94 1.36 10.06
C LYS A 97 -2.89 -0.06 10.61
N ALA A 98 -1.74 -0.71 10.55
CA ALA A 98 -1.56 -2.06 11.10
C ALA A 98 -1.85 -2.10 12.61
N GLU A 99 -1.31 -1.14 13.37
CA GLU A 99 -1.55 -1.02 14.81
C GLU A 99 -3.04 -0.77 15.13
N GLU A 100 -3.72 0.06 14.36
CA GLU A 100 -5.16 0.33 14.53
C GLU A 100 -6.03 -0.90 14.21
N ILE A 101 -5.67 -1.67 13.17
CA ILE A 101 -6.33 -2.94 12.86
C ILE A 101 -6.18 -3.91 14.04
N GLU A 102 -4.96 -4.09 14.54
CA GLU A 102 -4.68 -4.99 15.66
C GLU A 102 -5.43 -4.56 16.93
N ARG A 103 -5.37 -3.26 17.27
CA ARG A 103 -6.02 -2.71 18.45
C ARG A 103 -7.54 -2.85 18.37
N TYR A 104 -8.15 -2.43 17.27
CA TYR A 104 -9.61 -2.51 17.14
C TYR A 104 -10.10 -3.95 17.02
N SER A 105 -9.33 -4.82 16.37
CA SER A 105 -9.61 -6.27 16.37
C SER A 105 -9.61 -6.85 17.78
N ALA A 106 -8.65 -6.47 18.62
CA ALA A 106 -8.58 -6.93 20.00
C ALA A 106 -9.77 -6.41 20.84
N GLU A 107 -10.13 -5.13 20.70
CA GLU A 107 -11.32 -4.53 21.34
C GLU A 107 -12.59 -5.32 21.00
N LEU A 108 -12.82 -5.59 19.72
CA LEU A 108 -14.01 -6.32 19.27
C LEU A 108 -14.01 -7.78 19.72
N LYS A 109 -12.86 -8.46 19.70
CA LYS A 109 -12.74 -9.83 20.21
C LYS A 109 -13.04 -9.91 21.69
N ALA A 110 -12.52 -8.98 22.49
CA ALA A 110 -12.80 -8.90 23.93
C ALA A 110 -14.29 -8.64 24.20
N ALA A 111 -14.96 -7.87 23.33
CA ALA A 111 -16.40 -7.62 23.40
C ALA A 111 -17.28 -8.72 22.80
N GLY A 112 -16.70 -9.80 22.25
CA GLY A 112 -17.46 -10.84 21.55
C GLY A 112 -18.15 -10.35 20.26
N ALA A 113 -17.68 -9.25 19.69
CA ALA A 113 -18.30 -8.53 18.57
C ALA A 113 -17.41 -8.52 17.31
N PHE A 114 -16.51 -9.49 17.17
CA PHE A 114 -15.62 -9.55 16.00
C PHE A 114 -16.43 -9.81 14.72
N PRO A 115 -16.12 -9.14 13.59
CA PRO A 115 -16.94 -9.23 12.38
C PRO A 115 -17.01 -10.66 11.84
N SER A 116 -18.24 -11.13 11.54
CA SER A 116 -18.50 -12.47 11.00
C SER A 116 -19.18 -12.48 9.63
N SER A 117 -19.65 -11.33 9.16
CA SER A 117 -20.20 -11.15 7.81
C SER A 117 -19.32 -10.21 6.98
N ARG A 118 -19.54 -10.21 5.66
CA ARG A 118 -18.86 -9.28 4.76
C ARG A 118 -19.20 -7.83 5.09
N GLU A 119 -20.48 -7.52 5.31
CA GLU A 119 -20.93 -6.17 5.66
C GLU A 119 -20.32 -5.70 7.00
N ALA A 120 -20.23 -6.61 7.99
CA ALA A 120 -19.58 -6.30 9.25
C ALA A 120 -18.07 -6.04 9.07
N MET A 121 -17.42 -6.77 8.17
CA MET A 121 -16.02 -6.55 7.82
C MET A 121 -15.83 -5.22 7.08
N ASP A 122 -16.76 -4.84 6.20
CA ASP A 122 -16.77 -3.53 5.54
C ASP A 122 -16.83 -2.40 6.58
N GLN A 123 -17.76 -2.49 7.53
CA GLN A 123 -17.89 -1.50 8.62
C GLN A 123 -16.65 -1.46 9.52
N PHE A 124 -16.06 -2.62 9.80
CA PHE A 124 -14.79 -2.70 10.51
C PHE A 124 -13.69 -1.92 9.80
N MET A 125 -13.51 -2.14 8.50
CA MET A 125 -12.48 -1.44 7.72
C MET A 125 -12.75 0.06 7.61
N ILE A 126 -14.00 0.49 7.44
CA ILE A 126 -14.37 1.92 7.46
C ILE A 126 -13.98 2.57 8.79
N GLU A 127 -14.25 1.90 9.91
CA GLU A 127 -13.91 2.43 11.24
C GLU A 127 -12.40 2.46 11.48
N VAL A 128 -11.66 1.43 11.04
CA VAL A 128 -10.18 1.44 11.06
C VAL A 128 -9.66 2.67 10.30
N GLU A 129 -10.12 2.90 9.07
CA GLU A 129 -9.70 4.03 8.23
C GLU A 129 -9.95 5.37 8.93
N ARG A 130 -11.12 5.52 9.56
CA ARG A 130 -11.47 6.71 10.35
C ARG A 130 -10.50 6.92 11.51
N ARG A 131 -10.18 5.87 12.27
CA ARG A 131 -9.26 5.93 13.42
C ARG A 131 -7.84 6.28 13.00
N VAL A 132 -7.35 5.69 11.90
CA VAL A 132 -6.03 6.00 11.34
C VAL A 132 -5.94 7.47 10.97
N ARG A 133 -6.93 8.02 10.26
CA ARG A 133 -6.97 9.44 9.88
C ARG A 133 -6.88 10.35 11.09
N ILE A 134 -7.65 10.06 12.14
CA ILE A 134 -7.64 10.84 13.39
C ILE A 134 -6.25 10.80 14.04
N ARG A 135 -5.63 9.62 14.13
CA ARG A 135 -4.32 9.47 14.76
C ARG A 135 -3.21 10.18 13.98
N VAL A 136 -3.16 10.00 12.65
CA VAL A 136 -2.19 10.67 11.78
C VAL A 136 -2.33 12.20 11.87
N MET A 137 -3.56 12.73 11.92
CA MET A 137 -3.78 14.17 12.10
C MET A 137 -3.21 14.68 13.44
N ARG A 138 -3.44 13.94 14.54
CA ARG A 138 -2.92 14.31 15.87
C ARG A 138 -1.39 14.30 15.93
N GLU A 139 -0.76 13.27 15.37
CA GLU A 139 0.70 13.14 15.36
C GLU A 139 1.36 14.27 14.53
N LYS A 140 0.72 14.72 13.45
CA LYS A 140 1.15 15.91 12.70
C LYS A 140 1.05 17.20 13.50
N SER A 141 -0.07 17.43 14.20
CA SER A 141 -0.29 18.65 14.97
C SER A 141 0.62 18.79 16.20
N GLY A 142 1.19 17.69 16.70
CA GLY A 142 2.13 17.69 17.82
C GLY A 142 3.60 17.87 17.44
N SER A 143 3.92 17.99 16.15
CA SER A 143 5.30 18.08 15.65
C SER A 143 5.69 19.50 15.19
N SER A 144 4.96 20.54 15.62
CA SER A 144 5.18 21.95 15.27
C SER A 144 5.69 22.77 16.46
#